data_AF-A0A559KRS6-F1
#
_entry.id   AF-A0A559KRS6-F1
#
_cell.length_a   1.000
_cell.length_b   1.000
_cell.length_c   1.000
_cell.angle_alpha   90.00
_cell.angle_beta   90.00
_cell.angle_gamma   90.00
#
_symmetry.space_group_name_H-M   'P 1'
#
loop_
_entity.id
_entity.type
_entity.pdbx_description
1 polymer ?
#
loop_
_entity_poly.entity_id
_entity_poly.type
_entity_poly.pdbx_seq_one_letter_code
_entity_poly.pdbx_strand_id
1 'polypeptide(L)'
;MRSWISQIVSRHETAFELVRQRRELNLEPAATRATRADVITVFTQLLHAIPGCAFVADGLDECTYLDNSSTSVKKFLHDVTNAVVGMNARVLFVSRAEPKIQLALIEDAPESFAEYKIMPEDVRSDTAAFSRDIVNRKLSNKTDDFRSTIFETMADRCQGQFLWLKIQEDSLRAGMAKKELQQAIENTPTGLDDLYDHYWTRITQLEEWEKKRAFALLRWTAFALRPLTVCEIAEAVLIVEFENPPWDDFPAVDNAYANTMDN
;
A
#
# COMPACT_ATOMS: atom_id res chain seq x y z
N MET A 1 4.09 13.25 8.73
CA MET A 1 3.91 14.59 9.36
C MET A 1 3.19 15.61 8.48
N ARG A 2 3.77 16.13 7.37
CA ARG A 2 3.09 17.16 6.55
C ARG A 2 1.69 16.76 6.06
N SER A 3 1.52 15.50 5.64
CA SER A 3 0.21 14.94 5.28
C SER A 3 -0.78 15.00 6.44
N TRP A 4 -0.39 14.57 7.64
CA TRP A 4 -1.24 14.66 8.84
C TRP A 4 -1.64 16.11 9.18
N ILE A 5 -0.71 17.05 9.11
CA ILE A 5 -1.00 18.48 9.32
C ILE A 5 -2.06 18.95 8.32
N SER A 6 -1.90 18.61 7.03
CA SER A 6 -2.87 18.97 5.99
C SER A 6 -4.25 18.39 6.26
N GLN A 7 -4.33 17.15 6.75
CA GLN A 7 -5.60 16.49 7.07
C GLN A 7 -6.28 17.07 8.31
N ILE A 8 -5.52 17.50 9.32
CA ILE A 8 -6.07 18.18 10.50
C ILE A 8 -6.60 19.56 10.09
N VAL A 9 -5.81 20.32 9.34
CA VAL A 9 -6.15 21.66 8.87
C VAL A 9 -7.41 21.66 8.01
N SER A 10 -7.63 20.63 7.20
CA SER A 10 -8.85 20.53 6.38
C SER A 10 -10.11 20.19 7.19
N ARG A 11 -9.97 19.78 8.46
CA ARG A 11 -11.08 19.35 9.34
C ARG A 11 -11.33 20.28 10.52
N HIS A 12 -10.35 21.10 10.91
CA HIS A 12 -10.43 21.96 12.08
C HIS A 12 -10.02 23.40 11.75
N GLU A 13 -10.96 24.33 11.93
CA GLU A 13 -10.73 25.77 11.71
C GLU A 13 -9.62 26.32 12.61
N THR A 14 -9.59 25.91 13.89
CA THR A 14 -8.53 26.29 14.83
C THR A 14 -7.13 25.84 14.37
N ALA A 15 -7.04 24.66 13.74
CA ALA A 15 -5.77 24.21 13.16
C ALA A 15 -5.37 25.04 11.95
N PHE A 16 -6.32 25.39 11.10
CA PHE A 16 -6.08 26.26 9.95
C PHE A 16 -5.55 27.62 10.40
N GLU A 17 -6.20 28.25 11.38
CA GLU A 17 -5.75 29.55 11.93
C GLU A 17 -4.35 29.46 12.52
N LEU A 18 -4.05 28.41 13.28
CA LEU A 18 -2.73 28.20 13.88
C LEU A 18 -1.63 28.06 12.82
N VAL A 19 -1.86 27.24 11.79
CA VAL A 19 -0.91 27.05 10.69
C VAL A 19 -0.75 28.33 9.88
N ARG A 20 -1.86 29.05 9.65
CA ARG A 20 -1.86 30.32 8.92
C ARG A 20 -1.05 31.40 9.66
N GLN A 21 -1.32 31.63 10.95
CA GLN A 21 -0.60 32.60 11.77
C GLN A 21 0.91 32.29 11.78
N ARG A 22 1.27 31.01 11.91
CA ARG A 22 2.67 30.59 11.89
C ARG A 22 3.35 30.84 10.55
N ARG A 23 2.63 30.61 9.44
CA ARG A 23 3.12 30.92 8.09
C ARG A 23 3.33 32.42 7.89
N GLU A 24 2.43 33.24 8.41
CA GLU A 24 2.52 34.71 8.35
C GLU A 24 3.68 35.25 9.21
N LEU A 25 3.95 34.65 10.37
CA LEU A 25 5.08 35.03 11.25
C LEU A 25 6.45 34.63 10.69
N ASN A 26 6.52 33.57 9.88
CA ASN A 26 7.75 33.04 9.27
C ASN A 26 8.06 33.63 7.86
N LEU A 27 7.49 34.79 7.51
CA LEU A 27 7.73 35.46 6.23
C LEU A 27 9.17 36.03 6.11
N GLU A 28 10.14 35.15 5.92
CA GLU A 28 11.35 35.47 5.16
C GLU A 28 10.98 35.40 3.65
N PRO A 29 11.11 36.50 2.87
CA PRO A 29 10.61 36.59 1.49
C PRO A 29 11.15 35.53 0.50
N ALA A 30 12.19 34.77 0.87
CA ALA A 30 12.88 33.83 0.02
C ALA A 30 12.58 32.34 0.32
N ALA A 31 11.95 31.99 1.45
CA ALA A 31 11.75 30.59 1.84
C ALA A 31 10.42 30.02 1.30
N THR A 32 10.45 29.40 0.12
CA THR A 32 9.25 28.82 -0.52
C THR A 32 8.76 27.52 0.14
N ARG A 33 9.53 26.94 1.08
CA ARG A 33 9.22 25.66 1.75
C ARG A 33 9.56 25.70 3.24
N ALA A 34 8.61 25.25 4.07
CA ALA A 34 8.78 25.09 5.52
C ALA A 34 9.88 24.07 5.85
N THR A 35 10.77 24.42 6.78
CA THR A 35 11.85 23.53 7.23
C THR A 35 11.30 22.36 8.04
N ARG A 36 12.13 21.33 8.30
CA ARG A 36 11.73 20.21 9.17
C ARG A 36 11.38 20.69 10.58
N ALA A 37 12.14 21.64 11.13
CA ALA A 37 11.86 22.21 12.45
C ALA A 37 10.52 22.95 12.50
N ASP A 38 10.17 23.68 11.44
CA ASP A 38 8.86 24.33 11.32
C ASP A 38 7.72 23.31 11.33
N VAL A 39 7.87 22.23 10.56
CA VAL A 39 6.86 21.15 10.48
C VAL A 39 6.65 20.48 11.83
N ILE A 40 7.74 20.16 12.55
CA ILE A 40 7.66 19.56 13.88
C ILE A 40 6.99 20.52 14.85
N THR A 41 7.36 21.80 14.83
CA THR A 41 6.80 22.77 15.77
C THR A 41 5.31 22.97 15.54
N VAL A 42 4.88 23.10 14.28
CA VAL A 42 3.46 23.18 13.93
C VAL A 42 2.74 21.91 14.36
N PHE A 43 3.33 20.73 14.11
CA PHE A 43 2.74 19.46 14.53
C PHE A 43 2.53 19.41 16.04
N THR A 44 3.55 19.73 16.85
CA THR A 44 3.46 19.77 18.32
C THR A 44 2.39 20.74 18.79
N GLN A 45 2.27 21.92 18.17
CA GLN A 45 1.21 22.88 18.52
C GLN A 45 -0.18 22.35 18.22
N LEU A 46 -0.36 21.64 17.10
CA LEU A 46 -1.63 21.01 16.75
C LEU A 46 -2.02 19.91 17.74
N LEU A 47 -1.05 19.13 18.24
CA LEU A 47 -1.30 18.13 19.28
C LEU A 47 -1.87 18.74 20.57
N HIS A 48 -1.41 19.95 20.94
CA HIS A 48 -1.93 20.68 22.09
C HIS A 48 -3.32 21.28 21.83
N ALA A 49 -3.50 21.87 20.64
CA ALA A 49 -4.75 22.53 20.29
C ALA A 49 -5.91 21.53 20.08
N ILE A 50 -5.61 20.31 19.64
CA ILE A 50 -6.60 19.30 19.25
C ILE A 50 -6.25 17.96 19.91
N PRO A 51 -6.60 17.78 21.19
CA PRO A 51 -6.39 16.52 21.89
C PRO A 51 -7.29 15.41 21.33
N GLY A 52 -6.85 14.16 21.45
CA GLY A 52 -7.59 12.96 21.05
C GLY A 52 -7.34 12.49 19.62
N CYS A 53 -6.46 13.16 18.87
CA CYS A 53 -6.10 12.78 17.51
C CYS A 53 -5.45 11.39 17.44
N ALA A 54 -5.74 10.65 16.37
CA ALA A 54 -5.08 9.40 16.04
C ALA A 54 -4.33 9.56 14.71
N PHE A 55 -3.04 9.25 14.70
CA PHE A 55 -2.15 9.35 13.57
C PHE A 55 -1.77 7.96 13.09
N VAL A 56 -2.03 7.67 11.83
CA VAL A 56 -1.67 6.39 11.22
C VAL A 56 -0.63 6.66 10.13
N ALA A 57 0.47 5.92 10.18
CA ALA A 57 1.45 5.83 9.11
C ALA A 57 1.46 4.38 8.61
N ASP A 58 0.98 4.19 7.39
CA ASP A 58 0.90 2.91 6.71
C ASP A 58 2.02 2.78 5.67
N GLY A 59 2.59 1.57 5.52
CA GLY A 59 3.72 1.28 4.65
C GLY A 59 5.01 2.03 5.01
N LEU A 60 5.36 2.13 6.30
CA LEU A 60 6.54 2.89 6.73
C LEU A 60 7.86 2.33 6.15
N ASP A 61 7.92 1.04 5.86
CA ASP A 61 9.07 0.35 5.26
C ASP A 61 9.44 0.88 3.87
N GLU A 62 8.47 1.39 3.11
CA GLU A 62 8.70 2.01 1.79
C GLU A 62 9.55 3.29 1.89
N CYS A 63 9.59 3.92 3.06
CA CYS A 63 10.40 5.11 3.30
C CYS A 63 11.88 4.78 3.57
N THR A 64 12.25 3.51 3.77
CA THR A 64 13.61 3.11 4.13
C THR A 64 14.58 3.08 2.94
N TYR A 65 14.05 3.05 1.70
CA TYR A 65 14.83 2.93 0.46
C TYR A 65 15.05 4.25 -0.28
N LEU A 66 14.28 5.29 0.03
CA LEU A 66 14.27 6.56 -0.70
C LEU A 66 15.42 7.52 -0.34
N ASP A 67 16.21 7.20 0.69
CA ASP A 67 17.27 8.09 1.17
C ASP A 67 18.58 7.33 1.38
N ASN A 68 19.61 7.72 0.60
CA ASN A 68 20.99 7.26 0.80
C ASN A 68 21.54 7.67 2.19
N SER A 69 20.85 8.56 2.90
CA SER A 69 21.07 8.74 4.33
C SER A 69 20.08 7.85 5.09
N SER A 70 20.61 6.81 5.73
CA SER A 70 19.95 5.93 6.72
C SER A 70 19.31 6.65 7.92
N THR A 71 19.22 7.98 7.88
CA THR A 71 18.76 8.84 8.96
C THR A 71 17.33 9.33 8.81
N SER A 72 16.67 9.24 7.65
CA SER A 72 15.36 9.89 7.45
C SER A 72 14.21 9.25 8.23
N VAL A 73 14.04 7.93 8.15
CA VAL A 73 12.96 7.19 8.86
C VAL A 73 13.20 7.21 10.37
N LYS A 74 14.43 6.96 10.81
CA LYS A 74 14.80 7.05 12.24
C LYS A 74 14.53 8.45 12.80
N LYS A 75 15.00 9.49 12.10
CA LYS A 75 14.72 10.89 12.49
C LYS A 75 13.22 11.19 12.54
N PHE A 76 12.46 10.66 11.59
CA PHE A 76 11.01 10.82 11.57
C PHE A 76 10.34 10.16 12.78
N LEU A 77 10.69 8.90 13.07
CA LEU A 77 10.18 8.18 14.24
C LEU A 77 10.53 8.94 15.53
N HIS A 78 11.79 9.32 15.70
CA HIS A 78 12.25 10.13 16.84
C HIS A 78 11.45 11.43 17.00
N ASP A 79 11.22 12.19 15.91
CA ASP A 79 10.44 13.43 15.98
C ASP A 79 8.99 13.21 16.38
N VAL A 80 8.31 12.23 15.76
CA VAL A 80 6.91 11.95 16.04
C VAL A 80 6.77 11.51 17.48
N THR A 81 7.60 10.56 17.88
CA THR A 81 7.64 10.02 19.22
C THR A 81 7.84 11.11 20.26
N ASN A 82 8.86 11.95 20.12
CA ASN A 82 9.11 13.05 21.06
C ASN A 82 7.98 14.07 21.07
N ALA A 83 7.36 14.35 19.92
CA ALA A 83 6.26 15.30 19.84
C ALA A 83 4.99 14.79 20.55
N VAL A 84 4.76 13.48 20.60
CA VAL A 84 3.56 12.90 21.23
C VAL A 84 3.74 12.54 22.71
N VAL A 85 4.97 12.51 23.23
CA VAL A 85 5.23 12.28 24.66
C VAL A 85 4.45 13.30 25.51
N GLY A 86 3.65 12.79 26.44
CA GLY A 86 2.83 13.62 27.33
C GLY A 86 1.60 14.27 26.68
N MET A 87 1.33 13.97 25.39
CA MET A 87 0.17 14.46 24.68
C MET A 87 -0.98 13.46 24.71
N ASN A 88 -2.22 13.94 24.67
CA ASN A 88 -3.38 13.09 24.42
C ASN A 88 -3.49 12.78 22.91
N ALA A 89 -2.60 11.94 22.41
CA ALA A 89 -2.56 11.53 21.00
C ALA A 89 -2.24 10.05 20.88
N ARG A 90 -2.77 9.41 19.83
CA ARG A 90 -2.50 8.01 19.50
C ARG A 90 -1.71 7.94 18.20
N VAL A 91 -0.70 7.09 18.14
CA VAL A 91 0.09 6.87 16.93
C VAL A 91 0.09 5.38 16.62
N LEU A 92 -0.18 5.03 15.37
CA LEU A 92 -0.08 3.69 14.83
C LEU A 92 0.88 3.71 13.65
N PHE A 93 1.95 2.91 13.74
CA PHE A 93 2.83 2.62 12.64
C PHE A 93 2.50 1.22 12.11
N VAL A 94 2.29 1.11 10.81
CA VAL A 94 2.11 -0.16 10.10
C VAL A 94 3.24 -0.29 9.10
N SER A 95 3.97 -1.39 9.17
CA SER A 95 5.11 -1.66 8.29
C SER A 95 5.38 -3.15 8.20
N ARG A 96 6.17 -3.54 7.19
CA ARG A 96 6.89 -4.82 7.22
C ARG A 96 7.89 -4.85 8.37
N ALA A 97 8.30 -6.07 8.75
CA ALA A 97 9.28 -6.31 9.79
C ALA A 97 10.69 -5.96 9.31
N GLU A 98 10.99 -4.66 9.23
CA GLU A 98 12.28 -4.12 8.80
C GLU A 98 13.20 -3.87 10.00
N PRO A 99 14.41 -4.46 10.05
CA PRO A 99 15.33 -4.29 11.18
C PRO A 99 15.66 -2.83 11.49
N LYS A 100 15.72 -1.97 10.47
CA LYS A 100 16.00 -0.53 10.64
C LYS A 100 14.89 0.19 11.40
N ILE A 101 13.63 -0.19 11.17
CA ILE A 101 12.46 0.38 11.85
C ILE A 101 12.42 -0.12 13.29
N GLN A 102 12.62 -1.43 13.49
CA GLN A 102 12.65 -2.04 14.82
C GLN A 102 13.73 -1.42 15.70
N LEU A 103 14.97 -1.29 15.19
CA LEU A 103 16.07 -0.67 15.92
C LEU A 103 15.77 0.80 16.28
N ALA A 104 15.21 1.57 15.34
CA ALA A 104 14.84 2.96 15.61
C ALA A 104 13.77 3.07 16.70
N LEU A 105 12.79 2.16 16.73
CA LEU A 105 11.77 2.13 17.78
C LEU A 105 12.34 1.66 19.12
N ILE A 106 13.24 0.68 19.16
CA ILE A 106 13.86 0.23 20.41
C ILE A 106 14.71 1.33 21.06
N GLU A 107 15.45 2.09 20.25
CA GLU A 107 16.36 3.13 20.75
C GLU A 107 15.65 4.42 21.16
N ASP A 108 14.62 4.83 20.42
CA ASP A 108 13.98 6.14 20.56
C ASP A 108 12.53 6.08 21.10
N ALA A 109 11.89 4.92 21.14
CA ALA A 109 10.50 4.84 21.58
C ALA A 109 10.37 4.85 23.12
N PRO A 110 9.49 5.70 23.69
CA PRO A 110 9.13 5.65 25.08
C PRO A 110 8.47 4.32 25.40
N GLU A 111 8.48 3.94 26.69
CA GLU A 111 7.86 2.72 27.23
C GLU A 111 6.37 2.54 26.82
N SER A 112 5.73 3.59 26.32
CA SER A 112 4.35 3.59 25.83
C SER A 112 4.14 2.96 24.44
N PHE A 113 5.20 2.67 23.68
CA PHE A 113 5.04 2.00 22.38
C PHE A 113 4.95 0.48 22.55
N ALA A 114 3.88 -0.10 22.01
CA ALA A 114 3.71 -1.54 21.92
C ALA A 114 3.89 -2.00 20.46
N GLU A 115 4.78 -2.97 20.25
CA GLU A 115 4.91 -3.67 18.97
C GLU A 115 3.98 -4.88 18.96
N TYR A 116 3.21 -5.03 17.88
CA TYR A 116 2.44 -6.23 17.61
C TYR A 116 2.84 -6.78 16.24
N LYS A 117 3.45 -7.97 16.23
CA LYS A 117 3.79 -8.67 14.99
C LYS A 117 2.62 -9.56 14.59
N ILE A 118 2.01 -9.28 13.45
CA ILE A 118 0.98 -10.14 12.86
C ILE A 118 1.66 -11.45 12.43
N MET A 119 1.24 -12.55 13.05
CA MET A 119 1.71 -13.90 12.75
C MET A 119 0.69 -14.64 11.88
N PRO A 120 1.11 -15.68 11.12
CA PRO A 120 0.18 -16.49 10.34
C PRO A 120 -0.97 -17.06 11.16
N GLU A 121 -0.74 -17.33 12.44
CA GLU A 121 -1.74 -17.79 13.41
C GLU A 121 -2.87 -16.78 13.62
N ASP A 122 -2.57 -15.48 13.61
CA ASP A 122 -3.54 -14.41 13.87
C ASP A 122 -4.60 -14.32 12.77
N VAL A 123 -4.21 -14.66 11.54
CA VAL A 123 -5.04 -14.55 10.34
C VAL A 123 -5.52 -15.90 9.81
N ARG A 124 -5.15 -17.01 10.46
CA ARG A 124 -5.42 -18.38 9.98
C ARG A 124 -6.91 -18.65 9.77
N SER A 125 -7.76 -18.17 10.68
CA SER A 125 -9.22 -18.31 10.57
C SER A 125 -9.74 -17.60 9.33
N ASP A 126 -9.27 -16.37 9.11
CA ASP A 126 -9.72 -15.51 8.03
C ASP A 126 -9.22 -16.00 6.66
N THR A 127 -7.96 -16.45 6.58
CA THR A 127 -7.42 -17.04 5.34
C THR A 127 -8.09 -18.35 4.99
N ALA A 128 -8.42 -19.20 5.98
CA ALA A 128 -9.19 -20.41 5.76
C ALA A 128 -10.62 -20.11 5.28
N ALA A 129 -11.28 -19.12 5.88
CA ALA A 129 -12.61 -18.68 5.46
C ALA A 129 -12.59 -18.12 4.03
N PHE A 130 -11.61 -17.27 3.72
CA PHE A 130 -11.48 -16.65 2.40
C PHE A 130 -11.14 -17.67 1.31
N SER A 131 -10.23 -18.61 1.60
CA SER A 131 -9.91 -19.71 0.69
C SER A 131 -11.13 -20.57 0.40
N ARG A 132 -11.91 -20.91 1.44
CA ARG A 132 -13.16 -21.67 1.29
C ARG A 132 -14.18 -20.94 0.40
N ASP A 133 -14.34 -19.62 0.59
CA ASP A 133 -15.22 -18.80 -0.23
C ASP A 133 -14.81 -18.84 -1.72
N ILE A 134 -13.52 -18.58 -2.01
CA ILE A 134 -12.97 -18.63 -3.37
C ILE A 134 -13.26 -19.96 -4.03
N VAL A 135 -12.97 -21.07 -3.35
CA VAL A 135 -13.15 -22.42 -3.89
C VAL A 135 -14.61 -22.76 -4.11
N ASN A 136 -15.49 -22.40 -3.18
CA ASN A 136 -16.92 -22.64 -3.33
C ASN A 136 -17.52 -21.89 -4.51
N ARG A 137 -17.06 -20.65 -4.75
CA ARG A 137 -17.50 -19.82 -5.88
C ARG A 137 -16.93 -20.31 -7.21
N LYS A 138 -15.62 -20.54 -7.30
CA LYS A 138 -14.94 -20.88 -8.57
C LYS A 138 -15.08 -22.35 -8.97
N LEU A 139 -15.20 -23.26 -8.01
CA LEU A 139 -15.21 -24.72 -8.23
C LEU A 139 -16.53 -25.36 -7.78
N SER A 140 -17.64 -24.63 -7.87
CA SER A 140 -19.00 -25.10 -7.51
C SER A 140 -19.43 -26.37 -8.26
N ASN A 141 -18.82 -26.66 -9.41
CA ASN A 141 -19.06 -27.86 -10.22
C ASN A 141 -18.23 -29.08 -9.78
N LYS A 142 -17.39 -28.97 -8.75
CA LYS A 142 -16.54 -30.07 -8.23
C LYS A 142 -17.13 -30.66 -6.95
N THR A 143 -16.72 -31.89 -6.63
CA THR A 143 -17.16 -32.61 -5.43
C THR A 143 -16.68 -31.94 -4.15
N ASP A 144 -17.47 -32.03 -3.08
CA ASP A 144 -17.17 -31.44 -1.76
C ASP A 144 -15.81 -31.88 -1.22
N ASP A 145 -15.46 -33.15 -1.34
CA ASP A 145 -14.17 -33.68 -0.93
C ASP A 145 -13.01 -32.99 -1.67
N PHE A 146 -13.17 -32.77 -2.98
CA PHE A 146 -12.12 -32.15 -3.79
C PHE A 146 -12.00 -30.66 -3.47
N ARG A 147 -13.13 -29.96 -3.29
CA ARG A 147 -13.14 -28.56 -2.86
C ARG A 147 -12.46 -28.43 -1.49
N SER A 148 -12.70 -29.38 -0.59
CA SER A 148 -12.09 -29.39 0.75
C SER A 148 -10.58 -29.51 0.68
N THR A 149 -10.06 -30.48 -0.08
CA THR A 149 -8.61 -30.62 -0.31
C THR A 149 -8.00 -29.35 -0.90
N ILE A 150 -8.68 -28.72 -1.85
CA ILE A 150 -8.17 -27.53 -2.54
C ILE A 150 -8.10 -26.32 -1.60
N PHE A 151 -9.16 -26.00 -0.87
CA PHE A 151 -9.11 -24.83 0.02
C PHE A 151 -8.15 -25.07 1.21
N GLU A 152 -8.04 -26.29 1.73
CA GLU A 152 -7.06 -26.63 2.78
C GLU A 152 -5.63 -26.39 2.27
N THR A 153 -5.32 -26.91 1.07
CA THR A 153 -4.01 -26.69 0.44
C THR A 153 -3.72 -25.20 0.22
N MET A 154 -4.71 -24.44 -0.24
CA MET A 154 -4.57 -23.00 -0.45
C MET A 154 -4.37 -22.23 0.88
N ALA A 155 -5.13 -22.58 1.92
CA ALA A 155 -5.03 -21.95 3.23
C ALA A 155 -3.66 -22.22 3.88
N ASP A 156 -3.12 -23.43 3.73
CA ASP A 156 -1.79 -23.77 4.25
C ASP A 156 -0.68 -23.06 3.49
N ARG A 157 -0.77 -22.98 2.16
CA ARG A 157 0.27 -22.38 1.33
C ARG A 157 0.28 -20.86 1.30
N CYS A 158 -0.84 -20.21 1.61
CA CYS A 158 -0.89 -18.75 1.63
C CYS A 158 -0.05 -18.12 2.74
N GLN A 159 0.32 -18.87 3.80
CA GLN A 159 1.14 -18.39 4.91
C GLN A 159 0.67 -17.04 5.50
N GLY A 160 -0.65 -16.82 5.59
CA GLY A 160 -1.24 -15.59 6.09
C GLY A 160 -1.38 -14.46 5.06
N GLN A 161 -1.03 -14.69 3.79
CA GLN A 161 -1.07 -13.69 2.73
C GLN A 161 -2.36 -13.77 1.92
N PHE A 162 -3.30 -12.87 2.18
CA PHE A 162 -4.56 -12.78 1.42
C PHE A 162 -4.34 -12.51 -0.07
N LEU A 163 -3.31 -11.75 -0.42
CA LEU A 163 -2.96 -11.47 -1.81
C LEU A 163 -2.60 -12.75 -2.58
N TRP A 164 -1.93 -13.70 -1.93
CA TRP A 164 -1.64 -15.00 -2.51
C TRP A 164 -2.92 -15.76 -2.88
N LEU A 165 -3.92 -15.74 -1.99
CA LEU A 165 -5.23 -16.35 -2.25
C LEU A 165 -5.96 -15.65 -3.40
N LYS A 166 -5.87 -14.32 -3.50
CA LYS A 166 -6.47 -13.56 -4.59
C LYS A 166 -5.83 -13.89 -5.94
N ILE A 167 -4.51 -14.06 -5.97
CA ILE A 167 -3.80 -14.46 -7.20
C ILE A 167 -4.16 -15.89 -7.61
N GLN A 168 -4.34 -16.79 -6.64
CA GLN A 168 -4.85 -18.12 -6.93
C GLN A 168 -6.25 -18.11 -7.52
N GLU A 169 -7.13 -17.26 -6.99
CA GLU A 169 -8.50 -17.15 -7.47
C GLU A 169 -8.56 -16.99 -8.99
N ASP A 170 -7.68 -16.16 -9.58
CA ASP A 170 -7.64 -15.91 -11.02
C ASP A 170 -7.13 -17.11 -11.83
N SER A 171 -6.33 -17.97 -11.18
CA SER A 171 -5.79 -19.19 -11.76
C SER A 171 -6.78 -20.36 -11.69
N LEU A 172 -7.76 -20.32 -10.78
CA LEU A 172 -8.77 -21.37 -10.64
C LEU A 172 -9.93 -21.18 -11.63
N ARG A 173 -10.00 -22.04 -12.64
CA ARG A 173 -11.11 -22.06 -13.61
C ARG A 173 -11.96 -23.31 -13.45
N ALA A 174 -13.29 -23.15 -13.41
CA ALA A 174 -14.24 -24.27 -13.26
C ALA A 174 -14.06 -25.39 -14.30
N GLY A 175 -13.64 -25.04 -15.52
CA GLY A 175 -13.42 -25.97 -16.63
C GLY A 175 -12.15 -26.82 -16.54
N MET A 176 -11.21 -26.49 -15.65
CA MET A 176 -9.95 -27.23 -15.53
C MET A 176 -10.15 -28.64 -14.97
N ALA A 177 -9.31 -29.57 -15.43
CA ALA A 177 -9.22 -30.90 -14.85
C ALA A 177 -8.64 -30.83 -13.43
N LYS A 178 -8.96 -31.83 -12.59
CA LYS A 178 -8.49 -31.86 -11.19
C LYS A 178 -6.97 -31.74 -11.07
N LYS A 179 -6.23 -32.42 -11.96
CA LYS A 179 -4.76 -32.37 -12.00
C LYS A 179 -4.23 -30.99 -12.37
N GLU A 180 -4.90 -30.29 -13.29
CA GLU A 180 -4.51 -28.94 -13.70
C GLU A 180 -4.75 -27.92 -12.58
N LEU A 181 -5.87 -28.03 -11.87
CA LEU A 181 -6.15 -27.19 -10.70
C LEU A 181 -5.10 -27.38 -9.61
N GLN A 182 -4.76 -28.64 -9.33
CA GLN A 182 -3.76 -28.96 -8.32
C GLN A 182 -2.36 -28.45 -8.74
N GLN A 183 -2.00 -28.63 -10.01
CA GLN A 183 -0.74 -28.11 -10.55
C GLN A 183 -0.71 -26.57 -10.54
N ALA A 184 -1.82 -25.89 -10.83
CA ALA A 184 -1.90 -24.43 -10.75
C ALA A 184 -1.62 -23.94 -9.33
N ILE A 185 -2.16 -24.64 -8.33
CA ILE A 185 -1.87 -24.33 -6.92
C ILE A 185 -0.40 -24.58 -6.63
N GLU A 186 0.09 -25.78 -6.92
CA GLU A 186 1.49 -26.23 -6.69
C GLU A 186 2.52 -25.28 -7.29
N ASN A 187 2.30 -24.83 -8.53
CA ASN A 187 3.21 -23.97 -9.27
C ASN A 187 3.23 -22.52 -8.80
N THR A 188 2.24 -22.07 -8.02
CA THR A 188 2.28 -20.69 -7.50
C THR A 188 3.36 -20.57 -6.43
N PRO A 189 4.28 -19.61 -6.57
CA PRO A 189 5.34 -19.41 -5.60
C PRO A 189 4.76 -19.10 -4.22
N THR A 190 5.42 -19.56 -3.16
CA THR A 190 5.03 -19.25 -1.78
C THR A 190 5.71 -17.97 -1.34
N GLY A 191 4.98 -17.10 -0.65
CA GLY A 191 5.55 -15.83 -0.21
C GLY A 191 5.42 -14.74 -1.26
N LEU A 192 5.56 -13.49 -0.81
CA LEU A 192 5.26 -12.32 -1.62
C LEU A 192 6.44 -11.95 -2.54
N ASP A 193 7.67 -12.20 -2.11
CA ASP A 193 8.87 -11.91 -2.89
C ASP A 193 8.96 -12.80 -4.12
N ASP A 194 8.84 -14.13 -3.95
CA ASP A 194 8.82 -15.07 -5.07
C ASP A 194 7.66 -14.81 -6.04
N LEU A 195 6.54 -14.30 -5.52
CA LEU A 195 5.39 -13.91 -6.31
C LEU A 195 5.69 -12.67 -7.15
N TYR A 196 6.29 -11.63 -6.55
CA TYR A 196 6.74 -10.47 -7.30
C TYR A 196 7.80 -10.84 -8.34
N ASP A 197 8.75 -11.72 -8.02
CA ASP A 197 9.76 -12.21 -8.95
C ASP A 197 9.13 -12.97 -10.13
N HIS A 198 8.09 -13.77 -9.86
CA HIS A 198 7.33 -14.45 -10.90
C HIS A 198 6.64 -13.46 -11.86
N TYR A 199 5.95 -12.45 -11.34
CA TYR A 199 5.31 -11.42 -12.18
C TYR A 199 6.33 -10.54 -12.90
N TRP A 200 7.42 -10.19 -12.22
CA TRP A 200 8.52 -9.44 -12.82
C TRP A 200 9.11 -10.19 -14.00
N THR A 201 9.40 -11.48 -13.81
CA THR A 201 9.89 -12.36 -14.89
C THR A 201 8.91 -12.39 -16.05
N ARG A 202 7.61 -12.56 -15.77
CA ARG A 202 6.57 -12.53 -16.80
C ARG A 202 6.56 -11.22 -17.58
N ILE A 203 6.65 -10.07 -16.90
CA ILE A 203 6.71 -8.74 -17.54
C ILE A 203 7.97 -8.61 -18.41
N THR A 204 9.12 -9.11 -17.93
CA THR A 204 10.38 -9.02 -18.69
C THR A 204 10.42 -9.87 -19.95
N GLN A 205 9.59 -10.91 -20.02
CA GLN A 205 9.45 -11.83 -21.15
C GLN A 205 8.38 -11.41 -22.17
N LEU A 206 7.62 -10.34 -21.91
CA LEU A 206 6.63 -9.80 -22.85
C LEU A 206 7.30 -9.23 -24.11
N GLU A 207 6.52 -9.05 -25.18
CA GLU A 207 6.99 -8.32 -26.35
C GLU A 207 7.38 -6.89 -25.99
N GLU A 208 8.30 -6.29 -26.75
CA GLU A 208 8.92 -5.01 -26.37
C GLU A 208 7.90 -3.87 -26.20
N TRP A 209 6.81 -3.89 -26.97
CA TRP A 209 5.73 -2.91 -26.85
C TRP A 209 4.89 -3.13 -25.58
N GLU A 210 4.50 -4.37 -25.27
CA GLU A 210 3.75 -4.72 -24.05
C GLU A 210 4.58 -4.45 -22.81
N LYS A 211 5.87 -4.75 -22.87
CA LYS A 211 6.83 -4.47 -21.80
C LYS A 211 6.90 -2.97 -21.55
N LYS A 212 7.13 -2.14 -22.58
CA LYS A 212 7.12 -0.67 -22.45
C LYS A 212 5.83 -0.16 -21.81
N ARG A 213 4.68 -0.67 -22.25
CA ARG A 213 3.36 -0.36 -21.70
C ARG A 213 3.25 -0.71 -20.22
N ALA A 214 3.65 -1.92 -19.83
CA ALA A 214 3.65 -2.37 -18.43
C ALA A 214 4.55 -1.49 -17.56
N PHE A 215 5.73 -1.11 -18.04
CA PHE A 215 6.61 -0.19 -17.32
C PHE A 215 6.04 1.23 -17.21
N ALA A 216 5.33 1.72 -18.22
CA ALA A 216 4.63 3.01 -18.15
C ALA A 216 3.52 2.98 -17.09
N LEU A 217 2.71 1.91 -17.07
CA LEU A 217 1.69 1.68 -16.04
C LEU A 217 2.31 1.72 -14.63
N LEU A 218 3.35 0.92 -14.39
CA LEU A 218 4.03 0.86 -13.09
C LEU A 218 4.59 2.22 -12.66
N ARG A 219 5.15 3.00 -13.59
CA ARG A 219 5.66 4.34 -13.29
C ARG A 219 4.55 5.30 -12.89
N TRP A 220 3.45 5.30 -13.64
CA TRP A 220 2.31 6.16 -13.32
C TRP A 220 1.67 5.77 -11.98
N THR A 221 1.54 4.48 -11.68
CA THR A 221 1.01 4.03 -10.40
C THR A 221 1.93 4.36 -9.22
N ALA A 222 3.25 4.26 -9.41
CA ALA A 222 4.22 4.46 -8.32
C ALA A 222 4.55 5.94 -8.06
N PHE A 223 4.60 6.76 -9.11
CA PHE A 223 5.16 8.12 -9.03
C PHE A 223 4.16 9.24 -9.31
N ALA A 224 2.88 8.92 -9.55
CA ALA A 224 1.87 9.98 -9.68
C ALA A 224 1.74 10.80 -8.39
N LEU A 225 1.55 12.11 -8.54
CA LEU A 225 1.39 13.03 -7.40
C LEU A 225 0.17 12.71 -6.54
N ARG A 226 -0.83 12.04 -7.13
CA ARG A 226 -2.03 11.56 -6.47
C ARG A 226 -2.39 10.20 -7.07
N PRO A 227 -3.19 9.39 -6.35
CA PRO A 227 -3.82 8.23 -6.96
C PRO A 227 -4.55 8.64 -8.24
N LEU A 228 -4.23 7.93 -9.32
CA LEU A 228 -4.86 8.09 -10.62
C LEU A 228 -6.00 7.08 -10.73
N THR A 229 -7.09 7.49 -11.37
CA THR A 229 -8.16 6.56 -11.76
C THR A 229 -7.68 5.65 -12.89
N VAL A 230 -8.37 4.53 -13.10
CA VAL A 230 -8.07 3.60 -14.21
C VAL A 230 -8.08 4.33 -15.56
N CYS A 231 -9.05 5.25 -15.76
CA CYS A 231 -9.14 6.06 -16.97
C CYS A 231 -7.93 6.99 -17.13
N GLU A 232 -7.56 7.70 -16.07
CA GLU A 232 -6.39 8.60 -16.11
C GLU A 232 -5.09 7.85 -16.38
N ILE A 233 -4.92 6.65 -15.84
CA ILE A 233 -3.75 5.81 -16.11
C ILE A 233 -3.75 5.35 -17.58
N ALA A 234 -4.91 4.93 -18.10
CA ALA A 234 -5.03 4.49 -19.48
C ALA A 234 -4.65 5.61 -20.47
N GLU A 235 -5.11 6.84 -20.22
CA GLU A 235 -4.73 8.02 -21.00
C GLU A 235 -3.24 8.34 -20.84
N ALA A 236 -2.72 8.33 -19.62
CA ALA A 236 -1.34 8.70 -19.33
C ALA A 236 -0.31 7.74 -19.97
N VAL A 237 -0.65 6.46 -20.12
CA VAL A 237 0.19 5.47 -20.80
C VAL A 237 0.26 5.72 -22.30
N LEU A 238 -0.84 6.15 -22.92
CA LEU A 238 -0.89 6.48 -24.35
C LEU A 238 -0.01 7.70 -24.68
N ILE A 239 0.06 8.68 -23.78
CA ILE A 239 0.95 9.85 -23.92
C ILE A 239 2.44 9.43 -23.96
N VAL A 240 2.81 8.39 -23.22
CA VAL A 240 4.19 7.88 -23.20
C VAL A 240 4.51 7.03 -24.44
N GLU A 241 3.49 6.43 -25.06
CA GLU A 241 3.62 5.61 -26.27
C GLU A 241 3.66 6.43 -27.56
N PHE A 242 3.06 7.63 -27.58
CA PHE A 242 2.95 8.47 -28.77
C PHE A 242 3.38 9.92 -28.50
N GLU A 243 4.45 10.40 -29.17
CA GLU A 243 4.86 11.82 -29.14
C GLU A 243 3.74 12.76 -29.65
N ASN A 244 2.83 12.24 -30.49
CA ASN A 244 1.55 12.84 -30.84
C ASN A 244 0.45 11.78 -30.68
N PRO A 245 -0.29 11.76 -29.56
CA PRO A 245 -1.38 10.82 -29.35
C PRO A 245 -2.45 10.99 -30.45
N PRO A 246 -2.94 9.91 -31.08
CA PRO A 246 -4.06 10.01 -31.99
C PRO A 246 -5.33 10.25 -31.17
N TRP A 247 -5.66 11.53 -30.94
CA TRP A 247 -6.77 11.92 -30.06
C TRP A 247 -8.14 11.40 -30.51
N ASP A 248 -8.25 10.97 -31.77
CA ASP A 248 -9.47 10.43 -32.38
C ASP A 248 -9.61 8.90 -32.24
N ASP A 249 -8.55 8.19 -31.83
CA ASP A 249 -8.51 6.73 -31.71
C ASP A 249 -8.58 6.25 -30.25
N PHE A 250 -8.83 7.14 -29.28
CA PHE A 250 -9.06 6.70 -27.91
C PHE A 250 -10.28 5.77 -27.88
N PRO A 251 -10.16 4.53 -27.36
CA PRO A 251 -11.35 3.78 -27.05
C PRO A 251 -12.15 4.63 -26.06
N ALA A 252 -13.37 4.99 -26.41
CA ALA A 252 -14.31 5.53 -25.43
C ALA A 252 -14.36 4.50 -24.28
N VAL A 253 -13.70 4.83 -23.16
CA VAL A 253 -13.75 4.00 -21.97
C VAL A 253 -15.12 4.22 -21.36
N ASP A 254 -16.13 3.64 -22.00
CA ASP A 254 -17.46 3.54 -21.44
C ASP A 254 -17.36 2.75 -20.14
N ASN A 255 -18.20 3.10 -19.16
CA ASN A 255 -18.30 2.47 -17.84
C ASN A 255 -18.41 0.92 -17.86
N ALA A 256 -18.62 0.31 -19.03
CA ALA A 256 -18.53 -1.13 -19.25
C ALA A 256 -17.10 -1.70 -19.12
N TYR A 257 -16.05 -0.94 -19.44
CA TYR A 257 -14.64 -1.38 -19.31
C TYR A 257 -14.11 -1.28 -17.87
N ALA A 258 -14.64 -0.37 -17.06
CA ALA A 258 -14.31 -0.29 -15.63
C ALA A 258 -14.98 -1.43 -14.84
N ASN A 259 -16.23 -1.77 -15.18
CA ASN A 259 -17.00 -2.81 -14.48
C ASN A 259 -16.51 -4.25 -14.75
N THR A 260 -15.68 -4.49 -15.76
CA THR A 260 -15.10 -5.81 -16.04
C THR A 260 -13.85 -6.12 -15.21
N MET A 261 -13.23 -5.14 -14.54
CA MET A 261 -12.11 -5.36 -13.62
C MET A 261 -12.52 -5.42 -12.13
N ASP A 262 -13.78 -5.11 -11.81
CA ASP A 262 -14.32 -5.11 -10.44
C ASP A 262 -15.13 -6.39 -10.08
N ASN A 263 -15.04 -7.47 -10.89
CA ASN A 263 -15.80 -8.71 -10.68
C ASN A 263 -14.92 -9.97 -10.59
#